data_AF-A0A3D1B1G3-F1
#
_entry.id   AF-A0A3D1B1G3-F1
#
_cell.length_a   1.000
_cell.length_b   1.000
_cell.length_c   1.000
_cell.angle_alpha   90.00
_cell.angle_beta   90.00
_cell.angle_gamma   90.00
#
_symmetry.space_group_name_H-M   'P 1'
#
loop_
_entity.id
_entity.type
_entity.pdbx_description
1 polymer ?
#
loop_
_entity_poly.entity_id
_entity_poly.type
_entity_poly.pdbx_seq_one_letter_code
_entity_poly.pdbx_strand_id
1 'polypeptide(L)'
;MPQGLFTCLRNMGEHMLKYLLLCLAAVTPAPAQCPAVQEVRDYIHNAWNTLTRSNASALESAQDSKVKQSGQVVIWVAPDEDAAKIERALKATLPKADAPRLTVRQLTGAATQESGLLYLPGPYVVPGGRFNEMYGWDSYFILLGLLQDGHVSLARSMTDNFLYEVQHYGKVLNANRTYYLTRSQPPFLSRMVLDVYRATGDTAWLRHSLPALRRYYEYWMQEPHLTPQTGLSRYHGGSDQPAPEVVFGERDDSGKNHYDRVAQYYRTHDVQEYDVKQFYDRATGRLTPLFFVADRAMRESGFDPSARFGPFSVDIINYNPVALNALLYRMEMDLAAIATLL
;
A
#
# COMPACT_ATOMS: atom_id res chain seq x y z
N MET A 1 -70.33 -31.40 -32.78
CA MET A 1 -69.95 -29.99 -33.07
C MET A 1 -69.64 -29.30 -31.76
N PRO A 2 -68.74 -28.30 -31.69
CA PRO A 2 -67.95 -27.66 -32.75
C PRO A 2 -66.43 -27.95 -32.59
N GLN A 3 -65.68 -28.45 -33.57
CA GLN A 3 -65.03 -27.71 -34.67
C GLN A 3 -64.81 -26.21 -34.41
N GLY A 4 -63.69 -25.86 -33.79
CA GLY A 4 -63.30 -24.46 -33.59
C GLY A 4 -61.90 -24.19 -33.03
N LEU A 5 -61.17 -25.18 -32.51
CA LEU A 5 -59.87 -24.94 -31.86
C LEU A 5 -58.61 -25.35 -32.66
N PHE A 6 -58.75 -25.97 -33.83
CA PHE A 6 -57.58 -26.48 -34.58
C PHE A 6 -57.03 -25.56 -35.67
N THR A 7 -57.58 -24.36 -35.84
CA THR A 7 -57.13 -23.41 -36.89
C THR A 7 -56.30 -22.24 -36.36
N CYS A 8 -56.13 -22.09 -35.03
CA CYS A 8 -55.33 -21.00 -34.47
C CYS A 8 -53.85 -21.36 -34.27
N LEU A 9 -53.51 -22.65 -34.18
CA LEU A 9 -52.13 -23.12 -33.94
C LEU A 9 -51.28 -23.32 -35.20
N ARG A 10 -51.84 -23.13 -36.40
CA ARG A 10 -51.08 -23.26 -37.67
C ARG A 10 -50.50 -21.94 -38.21
N ASN A 11 -50.98 -20.79 -37.75
CA ASN A 11 -50.47 -19.47 -38.19
C ASN A 11 -49.48 -18.81 -37.21
N MET A 12 -49.24 -19.38 -36.02
CA MET A 12 -48.22 -18.85 -35.09
C MET A 12 -46.80 -19.36 -35.41
N GLY A 13 -46.65 -20.43 -36.20
CA GLY A 13 -45.36 -21.03 -36.53
C GLY A 13 -44.50 -20.23 -37.53
N GLU A 14 -45.11 -19.55 -38.50
CA GLU A 14 -44.36 -18.81 -39.52
C GLU A 14 -43.98 -17.38 -39.10
N HIS A 15 -44.76 -16.75 -38.22
CA HIS A 15 -44.43 -15.43 -37.71
C HIS A 15 -43.36 -15.46 -36.62
N MET A 16 -43.31 -16.51 -35.81
CA MET A 16 -42.29 -16.64 -34.77
C MET A 16 -40.90 -16.94 -35.34
N LEU A 17 -40.81 -17.63 -36.48
CA LEU A 17 -39.52 -17.87 -37.15
C LEU A 17 -38.97 -16.62 -37.86
N LYS A 18 -39.84 -15.76 -38.39
CA LYS A 18 -39.43 -14.44 -38.95
C LYS A 18 -38.92 -13.50 -37.87
N TYR A 19 -39.50 -13.49 -36.67
CA TYR A 19 -38.99 -12.69 -35.56
C TYR A 19 -37.70 -13.24 -34.94
N LEU A 20 -37.51 -14.57 -34.92
CA LEU A 20 -36.28 -15.18 -34.42
C LEU A 20 -35.08 -14.95 -35.36
N LEU A 21 -35.31 -14.84 -36.68
CA LEU A 21 -34.27 -14.49 -37.67
C LEU A 21 -33.96 -12.99 -37.76
N LEU A 22 -34.89 -12.11 -37.36
CA LEU A 22 -34.67 -10.66 -37.32
C LEU A 22 -33.92 -10.17 -36.07
N CYS A 23 -33.85 -10.98 -35.01
CA CYS A 23 -33.04 -10.69 -33.82
C CYS A 23 -31.58 -11.19 -33.91
N LEU A 24 -31.19 -11.87 -35.00
CA LEU A 24 -29.83 -12.37 -35.22
C LEU A 24 -28.93 -11.42 -36.03
N ALA A 25 -29.38 -10.20 -36.34
CA ALA A 25 -28.63 -9.27 -37.20
C ALA A 25 -28.54 -7.82 -36.66
N ALA A 26 -28.60 -7.65 -35.35
CA ALA A 26 -28.18 -6.39 -34.72
C ALA A 26 -27.00 -6.68 -33.78
N VAL A 27 -25.88 -7.15 -34.36
CA VAL A 27 -24.58 -6.89 -33.76
C VAL A 27 -24.41 -5.38 -33.85
N THR A 28 -24.81 -4.66 -32.81
CA THR A 28 -24.37 -3.28 -32.65
C THR A 28 -22.86 -3.32 -32.74
N PRO A 29 -22.22 -2.61 -33.70
CA PRO A 29 -20.77 -2.54 -33.72
C PRO A 29 -20.35 -2.06 -32.33
N ALA A 30 -19.40 -2.77 -31.72
CA ALA A 30 -18.80 -2.32 -30.47
C ALA A 30 -18.48 -0.83 -30.63
N PRO A 31 -18.85 0.04 -29.69
CA PRO A 31 -18.64 1.47 -29.83
C PRO A 31 -17.18 1.67 -30.24
N ALA A 32 -16.95 2.36 -31.37
CA ALA A 32 -15.61 2.60 -31.88
C ALA A 32 -14.75 3.10 -30.73
N GLN A 33 -13.70 2.35 -30.37
CA GLN A 33 -12.84 2.70 -29.26
C GLN A 33 -12.29 4.11 -29.53
N CYS A 34 -12.62 5.05 -28.65
CA CYS A 34 -12.12 6.42 -28.73
C CYS A 34 -10.58 6.37 -28.80
N PRO A 35 -9.93 6.87 -29.86
CA PRO A 35 -8.48 6.77 -30.01
C PRO A 35 -7.71 7.33 -28.80
N ALA A 36 -8.21 8.40 -28.19
CA ALA A 36 -7.63 8.96 -26.96
C ALA A 36 -7.72 8.00 -25.77
N VAL A 37 -8.81 7.23 -25.65
CA VAL A 37 -8.92 6.20 -24.60
C VAL A 37 -7.95 5.05 -24.87
N GLN A 38 -7.72 4.70 -26.14
CA GLN A 38 -6.76 3.65 -26.48
C GLN A 38 -5.32 4.10 -26.20
N GLU A 39 -4.96 5.34 -26.52
CA GLU A 39 -3.65 5.91 -26.20
C GLU A 39 -3.35 5.89 -24.69
N VAL A 40 -4.33 6.25 -23.86
CA VAL A 40 -4.19 6.17 -22.39
C VAL A 40 -4.02 4.73 -21.91
N ARG A 41 -4.76 3.77 -22.50
CA ARG A 41 -4.60 2.35 -22.16
C ARG A 41 -3.22 1.83 -22.55
N ASP A 42 -2.77 2.14 -23.76
CA ASP A 42 -1.44 1.74 -24.24
C ASP A 42 -0.34 2.34 -23.35
N TYR A 43 -0.50 3.59 -22.91
CA TYR A 43 0.39 4.19 -21.92
C TYR A 43 0.42 3.40 -20.60
N ILE A 44 -0.75 3.05 -20.04
CA ILE A 44 -0.85 2.27 -18.80
C ILE A 44 -0.20 0.89 -18.95
N HIS A 45 -0.53 0.16 -20.01
CA HIS A 45 0.03 -1.17 -20.28
C HIS A 45 1.56 -1.14 -20.37
N ASN A 46 2.12 -0.09 -20.98
CA ASN A 46 3.57 0.06 -21.09
C ASN A 46 4.24 0.54 -19.79
N ALA A 47 3.53 1.31 -18.96
CA ALA A 47 4.06 1.90 -17.75
C ALA A 47 4.46 0.86 -16.68
N TRP A 48 3.84 -0.32 -16.66
CA TRP A 48 4.19 -1.38 -15.70
C TRP A 48 5.67 -1.75 -15.74
N ASN A 49 6.26 -1.82 -16.94
CA ASN A 49 7.68 -2.13 -17.10
C ASN A 49 8.58 -1.04 -16.49
N THR A 50 8.23 0.23 -16.69
CA THR A 50 8.99 1.38 -16.18
C THR A 50 8.86 1.54 -14.66
N LEU A 51 7.70 1.19 -14.11
CA LEU A 51 7.42 1.29 -12.67
C LEU A 51 7.85 0.05 -11.88
N THR A 52 8.23 -1.04 -12.55
CA THR A 52 8.71 -2.24 -11.88
C THR A 52 10.13 -2.03 -11.33
N ARG A 53 10.36 -2.54 -10.12
CA ARG A 53 11.67 -2.67 -9.46
C ARG A 53 11.89 -4.14 -9.12
N SER A 54 13.16 -4.53 -9.03
CA SER A 54 13.57 -5.88 -8.64
C SER A 54 14.97 -5.86 -8.01
N ASN A 55 15.45 -7.03 -7.58
CA ASN A 55 16.81 -7.19 -7.09
C ASN A 55 17.88 -6.78 -8.14
N ALA A 56 17.59 -6.90 -9.43
CA ALA A 56 18.47 -6.44 -10.50
C ALA A 56 18.56 -4.89 -10.59
N SER A 57 17.56 -4.17 -10.09
CA SER A 57 17.53 -2.71 -10.00
C SER A 57 17.78 -2.20 -8.57
N ALA A 58 18.31 -3.03 -7.67
CA ALA A 58 18.43 -2.70 -6.25
C ALA A 58 19.28 -1.44 -5.99
N LEU A 59 20.35 -1.23 -6.77
CA LEU A 59 21.19 -0.04 -6.63
C LEU A 59 20.45 1.26 -6.97
N GLU A 60 19.62 1.25 -8.00
CA GLU A 60 18.77 2.39 -8.38
C GLU A 60 17.66 2.58 -7.34
N SER A 61 17.00 1.48 -6.96
CA SER A 61 15.88 1.50 -6.01
C SER A 61 16.31 2.03 -4.64
N ALA A 62 17.56 1.78 -4.25
CA ALA A 62 18.11 2.25 -2.99
C ALA A 62 18.51 3.74 -2.99
N GLN A 63 18.57 4.40 -4.15
CA GLN A 63 18.73 5.85 -4.20
C GLN A 63 17.50 6.53 -3.60
N ASP A 64 17.73 7.56 -2.78
CA ASP A 64 16.70 8.21 -2.00
C ASP A 64 16.97 9.70 -1.93
N SER A 65 16.15 10.49 -2.64
CA SER A 65 16.21 11.94 -2.60
C SER A 65 15.56 12.54 -1.35
N LYS A 66 14.86 11.73 -0.54
CA LYS A 66 14.13 12.19 0.65
C LYS A 66 15.02 12.31 1.89
N VAL A 67 16.24 11.77 1.85
CA VAL A 67 17.19 11.73 2.97
C VAL A 67 18.63 11.97 2.49
N LYS A 68 19.53 12.37 3.39
CA LYS A 68 20.95 12.54 3.05
C LYS A 68 21.61 11.17 2.88
N GLN A 69 22.24 10.93 1.72
CA GLN A 69 22.95 9.67 1.43
C GLN A 69 24.45 9.77 1.70
N SER A 70 25.06 8.70 2.23
CA SER A 70 26.50 8.61 2.57
C SER A 70 27.38 8.04 1.44
N GLY A 71 26.89 7.98 0.21
CA GLY A 71 27.66 7.55 -0.98
C GLY A 71 27.74 6.03 -1.21
N GLN A 72 27.60 5.21 -0.16
CA GLN A 72 27.49 3.75 -0.28
C GLN A 72 26.02 3.30 -0.26
N VAL A 73 25.63 2.42 -1.17
CA VAL A 73 24.26 1.88 -1.22
C VAL A 73 24.14 0.74 -0.22
N VAL A 74 23.29 0.94 0.80
CA VAL A 74 23.01 -0.06 1.83
C VAL A 74 21.60 -0.63 1.65
N ILE A 75 21.53 -1.95 1.51
CA ILE A 75 20.30 -2.72 1.62
C ILE A 75 20.23 -3.32 3.02
N TRP A 76 19.13 -3.08 3.71
CA TRP A 76 18.88 -3.57 5.06
C TRP A 76 18.05 -4.85 5.03
N VAL A 77 18.48 -5.84 5.80
CA VAL A 77 17.85 -7.16 5.91
C VAL A 77 17.31 -7.35 7.32
N ALA A 78 16.23 -8.10 7.44
CA ALA A 78 15.58 -8.43 8.70
C ALA A 78 16.53 -9.13 9.69
N PRO A 79 16.30 -8.98 11.01
CA PRO A 79 17.20 -9.55 12.02
C PRO A 79 17.24 -11.08 12.02
N ASP A 80 16.20 -11.74 11.52
CA ASP A 80 16.03 -13.19 11.48
C ASP A 80 16.39 -13.82 10.12
N GLU A 81 16.94 -13.03 9.20
CA GLU A 81 17.36 -13.45 7.86
C GLU A 81 18.88 -13.65 7.74
N ASP A 82 19.30 -14.40 6.72
CA ASP A 82 20.72 -14.59 6.39
C ASP A 82 21.21 -13.49 5.45
N ALA A 83 21.72 -12.40 6.03
CA ALA A 83 22.24 -11.25 5.29
C ALA A 83 23.35 -11.63 4.29
N ALA A 84 24.21 -12.60 4.62
CA ALA A 84 25.30 -13.00 3.73
C ALA A 84 24.78 -13.80 2.51
N LYS A 85 23.77 -14.65 2.71
CA LYS A 85 23.08 -15.35 1.62
C LYS A 85 22.33 -14.38 0.72
N ILE A 86 21.60 -13.43 1.30
CA ILE A 86 20.89 -12.39 0.54
C ILE A 86 21.87 -11.52 -0.23
N GLU A 87 23.00 -11.12 0.37
CA GLU A 87 24.03 -10.35 -0.32
C GLU A 87 24.59 -11.09 -1.54
N ARG A 88 24.90 -12.38 -1.41
CA ARG A 88 25.35 -13.20 -2.54
C ARG A 88 24.29 -13.26 -3.64
N ALA A 89 23.02 -13.44 -3.28
CA ALA A 89 21.92 -13.49 -4.23
C ALA A 89 21.73 -12.15 -4.95
N LEU A 90 21.72 -11.03 -4.23
CA LEU A 90 21.61 -9.68 -4.80
C LEU A 90 22.78 -9.40 -5.76
N LYS A 91 24.02 -9.64 -5.33
CA LYS A 91 25.20 -9.43 -6.16
C LYS A 91 25.22 -10.31 -7.41
N ALA A 92 24.64 -11.51 -7.36
CA ALA A 92 24.50 -12.38 -8.53
C ALA A 92 23.51 -11.84 -9.58
N THR A 93 22.56 -10.98 -9.18
CA THR A 93 21.60 -10.34 -10.10
C THR A 93 22.09 -9.01 -10.69
N LEU A 94 23.18 -8.44 -10.16
CA LEU A 94 23.73 -7.16 -10.60
C LEU A 94 24.82 -7.35 -11.68
N PRO A 95 25.04 -6.34 -12.54
CA PRO A 95 26.23 -6.27 -13.37
C PRO A 95 27.51 -6.39 -12.52
N LYS A 96 28.55 -7.07 -13.03
CA LYS A 96 29.80 -7.30 -12.28
C LYS A 96 30.48 -6.02 -11.78
N ALA A 97 30.37 -4.93 -12.54
CA ALA A 97 30.92 -3.62 -12.18
C ALA A 97 30.18 -2.96 -11.00
N ASP A 98 28.92 -3.35 -10.80
CA ASP A 98 28.01 -2.76 -9.82
C ASP A 98 27.94 -3.55 -8.51
N ALA A 99 28.19 -4.87 -8.55
CA ALA A 99 28.17 -5.73 -7.38
C ALA A 99 29.01 -5.23 -6.18
N PRO A 100 30.21 -4.63 -6.35
CA PRO A 100 30.98 -4.08 -5.23
C PRO A 100 30.35 -2.85 -4.56
N ARG A 101 29.44 -2.15 -5.25
CA ARG A 101 28.80 -0.91 -4.74
C ARG A 101 27.65 -1.21 -3.77
N LEU A 102 27.09 -2.42 -3.84
CA LEU A 102 26.01 -2.87 -2.97
C LEU A 102 26.59 -3.45 -1.68
N THR A 103 26.09 -2.97 -0.55
CA THR A 103 26.39 -3.54 0.76
C THR A 103 25.11 -3.95 1.44
N VAL A 104 25.08 -5.15 1.99
CA VAL A 104 23.96 -5.62 2.80
C VAL A 104 24.32 -5.48 4.28
N ARG A 105 23.36 -4.99 5.08
CA ARG A 105 23.48 -4.93 6.53
C ARG A 105 22.26 -5.55 7.18
N GLN A 106 22.47 -6.25 8.28
CA GLN A 106 21.40 -6.83 9.07
C GLN A 106 20.93 -5.84 10.13
N LEU A 107 19.62 -5.74 10.31
CA LEU A 107 19.05 -4.99 11.42
C LEU A 107 19.41 -5.67 12.75
N THR A 108 19.79 -4.88 13.75
CA THR A 108 20.09 -5.36 15.10
C THR A 108 18.95 -5.09 16.09
N GLY A 109 17.85 -4.51 15.62
CA GLY A 109 16.67 -4.17 16.40
C GLY A 109 15.55 -3.61 15.53
N ALA A 110 14.53 -3.04 16.16
CA ALA A 110 13.33 -2.55 15.48
C ALA A 110 13.52 -1.26 14.65
N ALA A 111 14.66 -0.58 14.79
CA ALA A 111 14.98 0.65 14.07
C ALA A 111 16.50 0.80 13.86
N THR A 112 16.88 1.65 12.91
CA THR A 112 18.26 2.10 12.68
C THR A 112 18.26 3.60 12.38
N GLN A 113 19.33 4.29 12.77
CA GLN A 113 19.52 5.72 12.46
C GLN A 113 20.00 5.94 11.02
N GLU A 114 20.53 4.89 10.39
CA GLU A 114 20.99 4.93 9.00
C GLU A 114 19.83 4.68 8.04
N SER A 115 19.65 5.58 7.08
CA SER A 115 18.63 5.44 6.05
C SER A 115 19.06 4.42 5.00
N GLY A 116 18.15 3.55 4.58
CA GLY A 116 18.39 2.63 3.47
C GLY A 116 17.12 1.88 3.06
N LEU A 117 17.21 1.19 1.92
CA LEU A 117 16.14 0.34 1.41
C LEU A 117 16.11 -0.97 2.17
N LEU A 118 14.93 -1.44 2.55
CA LEU A 118 14.72 -2.77 3.12
C LEU A 118 14.59 -3.79 1.98
N TYR A 119 15.26 -4.92 2.15
CA TYR A 119 15.21 -6.03 1.21
C TYR A 119 13.79 -6.57 1.08
N LEU A 120 13.37 -6.80 -0.16
CA LEU A 120 12.18 -7.56 -0.51
C LEU A 120 12.56 -8.66 -1.51
N PRO A 121 12.04 -9.90 -1.38
CA PRO A 121 12.48 -11.01 -2.22
C PRO A 121 12.13 -10.88 -3.70
N GLY A 122 10.92 -10.41 -4.00
CA GLY A 122 10.33 -10.42 -5.34
C GLY A 122 10.27 -9.04 -6.00
N PRO A 123 10.08 -8.97 -7.33
CA PRO A 123 9.79 -7.72 -8.02
C PRO A 123 8.49 -7.08 -7.50
N TYR A 124 8.43 -5.75 -7.58
CA TYR A 124 7.28 -4.95 -7.18
C TYR A 124 7.16 -3.71 -8.05
N VAL A 125 5.98 -3.10 -8.04
CA VAL A 125 5.72 -1.85 -8.77
C VAL A 125 5.67 -0.69 -7.79
N VAL A 126 6.27 0.44 -8.17
CA VAL A 126 6.30 1.68 -7.37
C VAL A 126 5.24 2.68 -7.82
N PRO A 127 4.81 3.63 -6.98
CA PRO A 127 3.87 4.69 -7.38
C PRO A 127 4.40 5.60 -8.51
N GLY A 128 5.72 5.73 -8.63
CA GLY A 128 6.39 6.52 -9.68
C GLY A 128 6.99 7.84 -9.18
N GLY A 129 7.66 8.55 -10.09
CA GLY A 129 8.34 9.81 -9.79
C GLY A 129 9.49 9.62 -8.79
N ARG A 130 9.45 10.35 -7.66
CA ARG A 130 10.50 10.28 -6.63
C ARG A 130 10.44 9.02 -5.74
N PHE A 131 9.40 8.21 -5.88
CA PHE A 131 9.14 7.06 -5.02
C PHE A 131 9.71 5.79 -5.65
N ASN A 132 10.74 5.22 -5.01
CA ASN A 132 11.44 4.01 -5.47
C ASN A 132 11.21 2.80 -4.55
N GLU A 133 10.22 2.91 -3.66
CA GLU A 133 9.85 1.89 -2.68
C GLU A 133 8.51 1.27 -3.02
N MET A 134 8.28 0.06 -2.52
CA MET A 134 6.95 -0.54 -2.49
C MET A 134 6.14 0.10 -1.36
N TYR A 135 5.09 0.85 -1.69
CA TYR A 135 4.19 1.47 -0.70
C TYR A 135 3.04 0.55 -0.32
N GLY A 136 2.61 0.60 0.93
CA GLY A 136 1.58 -0.25 1.50
C GLY A 136 0.25 -0.24 0.72
N TRP A 137 -0.54 0.81 0.86
CA TRP A 137 -1.90 0.83 0.30
C TRP A 137 -1.96 1.06 -1.23
N ASP A 138 -1.02 1.80 -1.82
CA ASP A 138 -0.91 2.02 -3.26
C ASP A 138 -0.82 0.69 -4.01
N SER A 139 -0.08 -0.27 -3.44
CA SER A 139 0.15 -1.59 -3.99
C SER A 139 -1.13 -2.39 -4.19
N TYR A 140 -2.21 -2.14 -3.42
CA TYR A 140 -3.49 -2.79 -3.66
C TYR A 140 -4.11 -2.31 -4.98
N PHE A 141 -4.14 -1.00 -5.21
CA PHE A 141 -4.71 -0.44 -6.43
C PHE A 141 -3.87 -0.77 -7.66
N ILE A 142 -2.54 -0.80 -7.51
CA ILE A 142 -1.64 -1.29 -8.54
C ILE A 142 -1.92 -2.77 -8.85
N LEU A 143 -2.09 -3.61 -7.83
CA LEU A 143 -2.41 -5.02 -7.99
C LEU A 143 -3.69 -5.23 -8.80
N LEU A 144 -4.73 -4.41 -8.58
CA LEU A 144 -5.96 -4.48 -9.38
C LEU A 144 -5.69 -4.22 -10.87
N GLY A 145 -4.87 -3.21 -11.19
CA GLY A 145 -4.45 -2.91 -12.56
C GLY A 145 -3.61 -4.03 -13.18
N LEU A 146 -2.66 -4.58 -12.43
CA LEU A 146 -1.83 -5.71 -12.87
C LEU A 146 -2.66 -6.95 -13.18
N LEU A 147 -3.64 -7.29 -12.33
CA LEU A 147 -4.53 -8.42 -12.57
C LEU A 147 -5.40 -8.20 -13.80
N GLN A 148 -5.90 -6.98 -14.00
CA GLN A 148 -6.69 -6.62 -15.18
C GLN A 148 -5.88 -6.76 -16.49
N ASP A 149 -4.58 -6.47 -16.44
CA ASP A 149 -3.66 -6.57 -17.58
C ASP A 149 -2.98 -7.95 -17.70
N GLY A 150 -3.37 -8.93 -16.88
CA GLY A 150 -2.85 -10.29 -16.94
C GLY A 150 -1.46 -10.49 -16.31
N HIS A 151 -0.91 -9.49 -15.62
CA HIS A 151 0.36 -9.57 -14.89
C HIS A 151 0.23 -10.30 -13.54
N VAL A 152 -0.40 -11.47 -13.53
CA VAL A 152 -0.73 -12.24 -12.32
C VAL A 152 0.51 -12.58 -11.48
N SER A 153 1.63 -12.93 -12.13
CA SER A 153 2.88 -13.26 -11.42
C SER A 153 3.46 -12.05 -10.67
N LEU A 154 3.34 -10.84 -11.23
CA LEU A 154 3.83 -9.62 -10.58
C LEU A 154 2.90 -9.21 -9.42
N ALA A 155 1.59 -9.33 -9.61
CA ALA A 155 0.60 -9.16 -8.55
C ALA A 155 0.84 -10.13 -7.37
N ARG A 156 1.12 -11.40 -7.66
CA ARG A 156 1.49 -12.41 -6.66
C ARG A 156 2.79 -12.02 -5.96
N SER A 157 3.83 -11.63 -6.70
CA SER A 157 5.12 -11.21 -6.15
C SER A 157 4.98 -10.03 -5.17
N MET A 158 4.18 -9.02 -5.51
CA MET A 158 3.86 -7.91 -4.60
C MET A 158 3.17 -8.40 -3.33
N THR A 159 2.22 -9.32 -3.46
CA THR A 159 1.52 -9.91 -2.30
C THR A 159 2.49 -10.72 -1.42
N ASP A 160 3.38 -11.50 -2.03
CA ASP A 160 4.42 -12.27 -1.34
C ASP A 160 5.41 -11.37 -0.61
N ASN A 161 5.76 -10.22 -1.18
CA ASN A 161 6.59 -9.21 -0.52
C ASN A 161 5.92 -8.67 0.76
N PHE A 162 4.61 -8.42 0.75
CA PHE A 162 3.90 -8.02 1.97
C PHE A 162 3.76 -9.13 2.99
N LEU A 163 3.56 -10.38 2.57
CA LEU A 163 3.62 -11.53 3.48
C LEU A 163 5.00 -11.65 4.13
N TYR A 164 6.07 -11.41 3.36
CA TYR A 164 7.44 -11.31 3.85
C TYR A 164 7.60 -10.15 4.85
N GLU A 165 7.09 -8.95 4.55
CA GLU A 165 7.16 -7.82 5.49
C GLU A 165 6.46 -8.12 6.82
N VAL A 166 5.30 -8.78 6.78
CA VAL A 166 4.61 -9.17 8.01
C VAL A 166 5.41 -10.23 8.78
N GLN A 167 6.00 -11.19 8.08
CA GLN A 167 6.80 -12.25 8.70
C GLN A 167 8.05 -11.69 9.40
N HIS A 168 8.74 -10.74 8.76
CA HIS A 168 10.09 -10.31 9.17
C HIS A 168 10.14 -8.92 9.81
N TYR A 169 9.19 -8.05 9.52
CA TYR A 169 9.06 -6.68 10.07
C TYR A 169 7.77 -6.50 10.92
N GLY A 170 6.98 -7.56 11.04
CA GLY A 170 5.80 -7.65 11.92
C GLY A 170 4.53 -6.97 11.38
N LYS A 171 4.61 -6.27 10.26
CA LYS A 171 3.50 -5.54 9.63
C LYS A 171 3.82 -5.24 8.16
N VAL A 172 2.79 -4.92 7.37
CA VAL A 172 3.00 -4.21 6.11
C VAL A 172 3.51 -2.80 6.43
N LEU A 173 4.63 -2.41 5.84
CA LEU A 173 5.25 -1.11 6.09
C LEU A 173 4.57 -0.01 5.26
N ASN A 174 4.72 1.24 5.68
CA ASN A 174 4.33 2.38 4.86
C ASN A 174 5.03 2.33 3.49
N ALA A 175 6.35 2.12 3.51
CA ALA A 175 7.10 1.58 2.39
C ALA A 175 8.36 0.85 2.91
N ASN A 176 9.06 0.10 2.06
CA ASN A 176 10.23 -0.69 2.45
C ASN A 176 11.52 0.14 2.65
N ARG A 177 11.50 1.12 3.56
CA ARG A 177 12.69 1.89 4.01
C ARG A 177 12.85 1.83 5.52
N THR A 178 14.08 1.97 6.00
CA THR A 178 14.39 1.88 7.44
C THR A 178 13.63 2.90 8.29
N TYR A 179 13.42 4.12 7.79
CA TYR A 179 12.65 5.16 8.50
C TYR A 179 11.13 4.92 8.53
N TYR A 180 10.65 3.86 7.86
CA TYR A 180 9.25 3.40 7.89
C TYR A 180 9.04 2.13 8.73
N LEU A 181 10.09 1.54 9.35
CA LEU A 181 9.97 0.32 10.18
C LEU A 181 8.93 0.41 11.31
N THR A 182 8.69 1.62 11.82
CA THR A 182 7.73 1.89 12.89
C THR A 182 6.32 2.17 12.41
N ARG A 183 6.08 2.26 11.09
CA ARG A 183 4.84 2.81 10.54
C ARG A 183 4.24 1.90 9.45
N SER A 184 2.95 1.63 9.55
CA SER A 184 2.18 0.90 8.53
C SER A 184 1.46 1.86 7.56
N GLN A 185 0.48 1.34 6.84
CA GLN A 185 -0.48 2.06 5.99
C GLN A 185 -1.84 1.32 6.01
N PRO A 186 -2.93 1.89 5.44
CA PRO A 186 -4.25 1.25 5.44
C PRO A 186 -4.21 -0.23 4.97
N PRO A 187 -4.77 -1.18 5.74
CA PRO A 187 -4.50 -2.61 5.54
C PRO A 187 -5.36 -3.25 4.43
N PHE A 188 -4.73 -3.58 3.30
CA PHE A 188 -5.37 -4.28 2.17
C PHE A 188 -4.86 -5.71 1.92
N LEU A 189 -3.93 -6.21 2.74
CA LEU A 189 -3.21 -7.48 2.46
C LEU A 189 -4.14 -8.70 2.32
N SER A 190 -5.16 -8.84 3.17
CA SER A 190 -6.12 -9.95 3.08
C SER A 190 -6.86 -9.95 1.74
N ARG A 191 -7.14 -8.74 1.22
CA ARG A 191 -7.83 -8.58 -0.05
C ARG A 191 -6.93 -8.89 -1.24
N MET A 192 -5.67 -8.44 -1.19
CA MET A 192 -4.64 -8.79 -2.16
C MET A 192 -4.47 -10.31 -2.26
N VAL A 193 -4.39 -11.00 -1.11
CA VAL A 193 -4.30 -12.48 -1.07
C VAL A 193 -5.50 -13.13 -1.75
N LEU A 194 -6.73 -12.72 -1.43
CA LEU A 194 -7.92 -13.28 -2.06
C LEU A 194 -8.00 -12.98 -3.57
N ASP A 195 -7.62 -11.79 -4.01
CA ASP A 195 -7.66 -11.41 -5.42
C ASP A 195 -6.62 -12.20 -6.24
N VAL A 196 -5.41 -12.43 -5.71
CA VAL A 196 -4.41 -13.33 -6.34
C VAL A 196 -4.87 -14.78 -6.32
N TYR A 197 -5.47 -15.25 -5.22
CA TYR A 197 -6.03 -16.61 -5.16
C TYR A 197 -7.11 -16.81 -6.22
N ARG A 198 -8.04 -15.86 -6.40
CA ARG A 198 -9.07 -15.94 -7.45
C ARG A 198 -8.47 -16.03 -8.85
N ALA A 199 -7.35 -15.35 -9.09
CA ALA A 199 -6.66 -15.39 -10.38
C ALA A 199 -5.87 -16.70 -10.62
N THR A 200 -5.51 -17.43 -9.57
CA THR A 200 -4.57 -18.57 -9.66
C THR A 200 -5.17 -19.92 -9.27
N GLY A 201 -6.17 -19.96 -8.40
CA GLY A 201 -6.71 -21.17 -7.78
C GLY A 201 -5.75 -21.87 -6.81
N ASP A 202 -4.62 -21.24 -6.45
CA ASP A 202 -3.55 -21.87 -5.67
C ASP A 202 -3.91 -21.96 -4.17
N THR A 203 -4.58 -23.06 -3.81
CA THR A 203 -5.06 -23.32 -2.44
C THR A 203 -3.90 -23.57 -1.47
N ALA A 204 -2.78 -24.11 -1.94
CA ALA A 204 -1.61 -24.34 -1.11
C ALA A 204 -0.96 -23.02 -0.71
N TRP A 205 -0.81 -22.09 -1.67
CA TRP A 205 -0.35 -20.73 -1.39
C TRP A 205 -1.31 -19.96 -0.50
N LEU A 206 -2.62 -20.08 -0.73
CA LEU A 206 -3.63 -19.47 0.14
C LEU A 206 -3.47 -19.93 1.60
N ARG A 207 -3.32 -21.25 1.82
CA ARG A 207 -3.07 -21.82 3.15
C ARG A 207 -1.78 -21.29 3.78
N HIS A 208 -0.72 -21.15 2.98
CA HIS A 208 0.57 -20.62 3.43
C HIS A 208 0.51 -19.15 3.86
N SER A 209 -0.37 -18.34 3.25
CA SER A 209 -0.52 -16.92 3.58
C SER A 209 -1.21 -16.65 4.94
N LEU A 210 -2.02 -17.61 5.42
CA LEU A 210 -2.93 -17.41 6.56
C LEU A 210 -2.23 -17.01 7.88
N PRO A 211 -1.07 -17.59 8.26
CA PRO A 211 -0.37 -17.18 9.48
C PRO A 211 0.06 -15.70 9.46
N ALA A 212 0.56 -15.22 8.32
CA ALA A 212 0.94 -13.81 8.17
C ALA A 212 -0.29 -12.90 8.23
N LEU A 213 -1.40 -13.26 7.56
CA LEU A 213 -2.64 -12.49 7.66
C LEU A 213 -3.15 -12.36 9.10
N ARG A 214 -3.11 -13.44 9.88
CA ARG A 214 -3.48 -13.42 11.31
C ARG A 214 -2.59 -12.50 12.12
N ARG A 215 -1.26 -12.61 11.96
CA ARG A 215 -0.30 -11.73 12.64
C ARG A 215 -0.52 -10.26 12.26
N TYR A 216 -0.82 -9.96 11.00
CA TYR A 216 -1.08 -8.59 10.57
C TYR A 216 -2.41 -8.04 11.11
N TYR A 217 -3.44 -8.88 11.27
CA TYR A 217 -4.67 -8.47 11.96
C TYR A 217 -4.40 -8.19 13.44
N GLU A 218 -3.67 -9.08 14.12
CA GLU A 218 -3.27 -8.91 15.52
C GLU A 218 -2.49 -7.61 15.76
N TYR A 219 -1.61 -7.21 14.83
CA TYR A 219 -0.92 -5.92 14.87
C TYR A 219 -1.87 -4.72 15.04
N TRP A 220 -3.03 -4.72 14.37
CA TRP A 220 -4.02 -3.65 14.47
C TRP A 220 -4.93 -3.78 15.69
N MET A 221 -5.06 -4.98 16.24
CA MET A 221 -5.97 -5.33 17.34
C MET A 221 -5.25 -5.39 18.70
N GLN A 222 -4.11 -4.74 18.83
CA GLN A 222 -3.37 -4.58 20.08
C GLN A 222 -3.07 -3.11 20.37
N GLU A 223 -2.84 -2.76 21.63
CA GLU A 223 -2.39 -1.42 21.98
C GLU A 223 -1.01 -1.11 21.34
N PRO A 224 -0.75 0.13 20.89
CA PRO A 224 -1.58 1.33 21.09
C PRO A 224 -2.64 1.58 20.01
N HIS A 225 -2.77 0.71 19.00
CA HIS A 225 -3.77 0.82 17.94
C HIS A 225 -5.17 0.50 18.46
N LEU A 226 -5.34 -0.60 19.20
CA LEU A 226 -6.60 -0.93 19.85
C LEU A 226 -6.95 0.13 20.91
N THR A 227 -8.21 0.58 20.91
CA THR A 227 -8.80 1.39 21.97
C THR A 227 -9.73 0.50 22.79
N PRO A 228 -9.31 0.01 23.97
CA PRO A 228 -10.06 -1.00 24.73
C PRO A 228 -11.49 -0.57 25.08
N GLN A 229 -11.73 0.73 25.25
CA GLN A 229 -13.03 1.28 25.62
C GLN A 229 -14.08 1.14 24.52
N THR A 230 -13.65 1.16 23.25
CA THR A 230 -14.55 1.07 22.08
C THR A 230 -14.44 -0.28 21.38
N GLY A 231 -13.35 -1.04 21.60
CA GLY A 231 -13.02 -2.24 20.85
C GLY A 231 -12.61 -1.96 19.40
N LEU A 232 -12.43 -0.69 19.03
CA LEU A 232 -12.03 -0.25 17.70
C LEU A 232 -10.56 0.16 17.67
N SER A 233 -9.96 0.21 16.48
CA SER A 233 -8.57 0.60 16.30
C SER A 233 -8.42 2.05 15.81
N ARG A 234 -7.25 2.63 16.06
CA ARG A 234 -6.80 3.95 15.60
C ARG A 234 -5.40 3.86 15.00
N TYR A 235 -5.00 4.88 14.25
CA TYR A 235 -3.62 5.04 13.82
C TYR A 235 -2.77 5.60 14.97
N HIS A 236 -1.48 5.25 15.02
CA HIS A 236 -0.55 5.70 16.08
C HIS A 236 0.86 6.02 15.59
N GLY A 237 1.33 5.45 14.46
CA GLY A 237 2.60 5.84 13.85
C GLY A 237 3.91 5.45 14.60
N GLY A 238 3.80 4.78 15.74
CA GLY A 238 4.85 3.97 16.38
C GLY A 238 6.12 4.68 16.88
N SER A 239 6.21 6.01 16.88
CA SER A 239 7.37 6.76 17.38
C SER A 239 6.99 8.19 17.75
N ASP A 240 7.70 8.79 18.71
CA ASP A 240 7.56 10.18 19.16
C ASP A 240 8.70 11.09 18.63
N GLN A 241 9.47 10.60 17.66
CA GLN A 241 10.60 11.32 17.06
C GLN A 241 10.22 11.91 15.69
N PRO A 242 10.83 13.03 15.28
CA PRO A 242 10.64 13.60 13.94
C PRO A 242 10.88 12.54 12.85
N ALA A 243 10.05 12.55 11.80
CA ALA A 243 10.21 11.65 10.67
C ALA A 243 11.35 12.15 9.75
N PRO A 244 12.44 11.37 9.53
CA PRO A 244 13.61 11.84 8.78
C PRO A 244 13.28 12.36 7.38
N GLU A 245 12.41 11.66 6.66
CA GLU A 245 11.95 12.02 5.31
C GLU A 245 11.25 13.38 5.26
N VAL A 246 10.67 13.80 6.38
CA VAL A 246 10.00 15.10 6.53
C VAL A 246 11.01 16.20 6.80
N VAL A 247 11.94 15.94 7.73
CA VAL A 247 13.01 16.89 8.09
C VAL A 247 13.91 17.20 6.88
N PHE A 248 14.21 16.20 6.06
CA PHE A 248 15.11 16.36 4.92
C PHE A 248 14.38 16.65 3.61
N GLY A 249 13.31 15.89 3.30
CA GLY A 249 12.70 15.87 1.97
C GLY A 249 11.50 16.80 1.75
N GLU A 250 10.85 17.32 2.79
CA GLU A 250 9.63 18.15 2.66
C GLU A 250 9.90 19.64 2.86
N ARG A 251 10.78 20.22 2.04
CA ARG A 251 11.19 21.64 2.15
C ARG A 251 10.46 22.53 1.15
N ASP A 252 10.04 23.70 1.61
CA ASP A 252 9.58 24.79 0.73
C ASP A 252 10.74 25.58 0.11
N ASP A 253 10.42 26.57 -0.73
CA ASP A 253 11.42 27.42 -1.41
C ASP A 253 12.29 28.22 -0.43
N SER A 254 11.83 28.41 0.82
CA SER A 254 12.60 29.05 1.89
C SER A 254 13.42 28.06 2.72
N GLY A 255 13.40 26.78 2.35
CA GLY A 255 14.12 25.70 3.01
C GLY A 255 13.45 25.17 4.28
N LYS A 256 12.24 25.63 4.63
CA LYS A 256 11.53 25.20 5.84
C LYS A 256 10.86 23.86 5.61
N ASN A 257 11.04 22.93 6.55
CA ASN A 257 10.36 21.65 6.49
C ASN A 257 8.91 21.75 6.99
N HIS A 258 8.14 20.64 6.94
CA HIS A 258 6.78 20.60 7.49
C HIS A 258 6.71 21.04 8.95
N TYR A 259 7.62 20.56 9.80
CA TYR A 259 7.65 20.86 11.23
C TYR A 259 7.92 22.35 11.51
N ASP A 260 8.82 22.97 10.75
CA ASP A 260 9.08 24.42 10.83
C ASP A 260 7.82 25.23 10.50
N ARG A 261 7.09 24.81 9.46
CA ARG A 261 5.85 25.48 9.00
C ARG A 261 4.72 25.32 10.00
N VAL A 262 4.55 24.13 10.61
CA VAL A 262 3.55 23.91 11.66
C VAL A 262 3.87 24.72 12.91
N ALA A 263 5.13 24.71 13.37
CA ALA A 263 5.55 25.50 14.52
C ALA A 263 5.35 27.01 14.28
N GLN A 264 5.59 27.49 13.06
CA GLN A 264 5.27 28.86 12.68
C GLN A 264 3.76 29.11 12.71
N TYR A 265 2.95 28.20 12.16
CA TYR A 265 1.50 28.33 12.14
C TYR A 265 0.91 28.46 13.55
N TYR A 266 1.29 27.57 14.47
CA TYR A 266 0.82 27.65 15.87
C TYR A 266 1.27 28.93 16.58
N ARG A 267 2.40 29.53 16.20
CA ARG A 267 2.86 30.80 16.76
C ARG A 267 2.00 31.98 16.33
N THR A 268 1.52 31.98 15.08
CA THR A 268 0.83 33.13 14.49
C THR A 268 -0.68 32.97 14.36
N HIS A 269 -1.21 31.77 14.61
CA HIS A 269 -2.64 31.47 14.52
C HIS A 269 -3.15 30.90 15.83
N ASP A 270 -4.42 31.15 16.06
CA ASP A 270 -5.20 30.56 17.13
C ASP A 270 -5.99 29.37 16.58
N VAL A 271 -5.80 28.18 17.15
CA VAL A 271 -6.41 26.92 16.71
C VAL A 271 -7.31 26.44 17.84
N GLN A 272 -8.57 26.20 17.52
CA GLN A 272 -9.63 25.93 18.50
C GLN A 272 -10.19 24.50 18.40
N GLU A 273 -9.82 23.77 17.35
CA GLU A 273 -10.28 22.42 17.05
C GLU A 273 -9.72 21.38 18.02
N TYR A 274 -8.58 21.66 18.67
CA TYR A 274 -7.94 20.80 19.67
C TYR A 274 -7.03 21.62 20.60
N ASP A 275 -6.61 21.04 21.73
CA ASP A 275 -5.68 21.71 22.65
C ASP A 275 -4.25 21.71 22.09
N VAL A 276 -3.88 22.82 21.45
CA VAL A 276 -2.53 23.06 20.88
C VAL A 276 -1.41 22.83 21.90
N LYS A 277 -1.64 23.02 23.20
CA LYS A 277 -0.59 22.86 24.23
C LYS A 277 -0.07 21.43 24.33
N GLN A 278 -0.88 20.45 23.90
CA GLN A 278 -0.46 19.05 23.82
C GLN A 278 0.59 18.82 22.73
N PHE A 279 0.56 19.62 21.68
CA PHE A 279 1.35 19.44 20.45
C PHE A 279 2.45 20.49 20.27
N TYR A 280 2.34 21.64 20.93
CA TYR A 280 3.26 22.76 20.79
C TYR A 280 3.44 23.52 22.10
N ASP A 281 4.70 23.66 22.51
CA ASP A 281 5.10 24.47 23.65
C ASP A 281 5.36 25.92 23.19
N ARG A 282 4.46 26.83 23.58
CA ARG A 282 4.57 28.25 23.24
C ARG A 282 5.76 28.95 23.93
N ALA A 283 6.24 28.45 25.08
CA ALA A 283 7.35 29.06 25.80
C ALA A 283 8.69 28.77 25.11
N THR A 284 8.89 27.54 24.66
CA THR A 284 10.12 27.14 23.94
C THR A 284 10.00 27.30 22.43
N GLY A 285 8.78 27.45 21.91
CA GLY A 285 8.49 27.53 20.49
C GLY A 285 8.70 26.21 19.74
N ARG A 286 8.65 25.06 20.44
CA ARG A 286 8.95 23.73 19.91
C ARG A 286 7.71 22.83 19.86
N LEU A 287 7.68 21.93 18.89
CA LEU A 287 6.70 20.85 18.82
C LEU A 287 7.03 19.78 19.88
N THR A 288 5.99 19.19 20.47
CA THR A 288 6.14 18.19 21.54
C THR A 288 6.36 16.78 20.98
N PRO A 289 6.83 15.81 21.79
CA PRO A 289 6.86 14.41 21.39
C PRO A 289 5.50 13.88 20.89
N LEU A 290 4.41 14.31 21.51
CA LEU A 290 3.05 13.90 21.12
C LEU A 290 2.66 14.41 19.73
N PHE A 291 3.16 15.58 19.30
CA PHE A 291 2.99 16.03 17.93
C PHE A 291 3.62 15.05 16.93
N PHE A 292 4.80 14.50 17.22
CA PHE A 292 5.44 13.56 16.31
C PHE A 292 4.73 12.20 16.26
N VAL A 293 4.15 11.75 17.38
CA VAL A 293 3.23 10.59 17.38
C VAL A 293 2.05 10.87 16.46
N ALA A 294 1.42 12.04 16.59
CA ALA A 294 0.26 12.43 15.80
C ALA A 294 0.56 12.61 14.29
N ASP A 295 1.66 13.27 13.94
CA ASP A 295 2.13 13.39 12.55
C ASP A 295 2.37 12.01 11.93
N ARG A 296 3.00 11.09 12.67
CA ARG A 296 3.22 9.73 12.18
C ARG A 296 1.93 8.92 12.09
N ALA A 297 0.97 9.12 12.99
CA ALA A 297 -0.36 8.52 12.90
C ALA A 297 -1.13 9.02 11.67
N MET A 298 -1.07 10.34 11.39
CA MET A 298 -1.61 10.92 10.16
C MET A 298 -0.99 10.27 8.93
N ARG A 299 0.33 10.10 8.89
CA ARG A 299 1.04 9.43 7.77
C ARG A 299 0.74 7.94 7.67
N GLU A 300 0.50 7.26 8.79
CA GLU A 300 0.03 5.86 8.83
C GLU A 300 -1.37 5.75 8.21
N SER A 301 -2.18 6.81 8.26
CA SER A 301 -3.51 6.83 7.64
C SER A 301 -3.50 6.99 6.12
N GLY A 302 -2.38 7.45 5.53
CA GLY A 302 -2.27 7.80 4.11
C GLY A 302 -2.91 9.14 3.70
N PHE A 303 -3.46 9.90 4.65
CA PHE A 303 -4.10 11.20 4.41
C PHE A 303 -3.24 12.36 4.93
N ASP A 304 -1.96 12.39 4.54
CA ASP A 304 -0.96 13.35 5.01
C ASP A 304 -0.68 14.52 4.04
N PRO A 305 -0.90 15.79 4.45
CA PRO A 305 -1.86 16.21 5.47
C PRO A 305 -3.28 16.37 4.89
N SER A 306 -4.26 16.20 5.77
CA SER A 306 -5.67 16.55 5.55
C SER A 306 -6.19 17.37 6.73
N ALA A 307 -7.31 18.07 6.56
CA ALA A 307 -7.94 18.85 7.63
C ALA A 307 -9.04 18.06 8.38
N ARG A 308 -9.12 16.74 8.18
CA ARG A 308 -10.21 15.89 8.71
C ARG A 308 -10.29 15.92 10.24
N PHE A 309 -9.15 15.98 10.91
CA PHE A 309 -9.04 16.02 12.38
C PHE A 309 -8.44 17.36 12.83
N GLY A 310 -8.91 18.45 12.21
CA GLY A 310 -8.38 19.80 12.40
C GLY A 310 -7.11 20.08 11.59
N PRO A 311 -6.50 21.28 11.77
CA PRO A 311 -5.27 21.64 11.09
C PRO A 311 -4.16 20.60 11.31
N PHE A 312 -3.46 20.22 10.24
CA PHE A 312 -2.39 19.21 10.24
C PHE A 312 -2.81 17.81 10.72
N SER A 313 -4.11 17.56 10.92
CA SER A 313 -4.68 16.25 11.30
C SER A 313 -4.10 15.65 12.59
N VAL A 314 -3.49 16.44 13.47
CA VAL A 314 -2.77 15.90 14.64
C VAL A 314 -3.70 15.31 15.70
N ASP A 315 -4.96 15.72 15.72
CA ASP A 315 -5.94 15.17 16.66
C ASP A 315 -6.34 13.72 16.30
N ILE A 316 -5.89 13.19 15.15
CA ILE A 316 -6.19 11.81 14.67
C ILE A 316 -6.00 10.72 15.73
N ILE A 317 -5.03 10.91 16.64
CA ILE A 317 -4.73 9.96 17.72
C ILE A 317 -5.88 9.79 18.72
N ASN A 318 -6.86 10.70 18.73
CA ASN A 318 -8.02 10.66 19.61
C ASN A 318 -9.27 10.06 18.95
N TYR A 319 -9.18 9.59 17.71
CA TYR A 319 -10.32 9.03 16.97
C TYR A 319 -10.06 7.58 16.60
N ASN A 320 -11.14 6.77 16.57
CA ASN A 320 -11.18 5.49 15.87
C ASN A 320 -11.74 5.73 14.46
N PRO A 321 -10.90 5.88 13.41
CA PRO A 321 -11.39 6.36 12.12
C PRO A 321 -12.18 5.26 11.39
N VAL A 322 -13.31 5.63 10.79
CA VAL A 322 -14.10 4.68 9.95
C VAL A 322 -13.26 4.09 8.81
N ALA A 323 -12.28 4.83 8.29
CA ALA A 323 -11.40 4.36 7.22
C ALA A 323 -10.58 3.12 7.64
N LEU A 324 -10.03 3.12 8.87
CA LEU A 324 -9.28 1.98 9.38
C LEU A 324 -10.23 0.82 9.73
N ASN A 325 -11.27 1.11 10.52
CA ASN A 325 -12.15 0.08 11.06
C ASN A 325 -13.00 -0.62 9.99
N ALA A 326 -13.35 0.06 8.89
CA ALA A 326 -13.99 -0.58 7.74
C ALA A 326 -13.04 -1.57 7.03
N LEU A 327 -11.74 -1.27 6.97
CA LEU A 327 -10.74 -2.18 6.40
C LEU A 327 -10.46 -3.36 7.33
N LEU A 328 -10.44 -3.14 8.65
CA LEU A 328 -10.33 -4.23 9.62
C LEU A 328 -11.55 -5.16 9.56
N TYR A 329 -12.75 -4.62 9.47
CA TYR A 329 -13.95 -5.42 9.21
C TYR A 329 -13.83 -6.22 7.90
N ARG A 330 -13.34 -5.61 6.83
CA ARG A 330 -13.09 -6.32 5.57
C ARG A 330 -12.06 -7.44 5.75
N MET A 331 -11.00 -7.21 6.54
CA MET A 331 -9.99 -8.21 6.85
C MET A 331 -10.55 -9.40 7.63
N GLU A 332 -11.43 -9.16 8.61
CA GLU A 332 -12.15 -10.22 9.33
C GLU A 332 -13.01 -11.07 8.37
N MET A 333 -13.76 -10.41 7.49
CA MET A 333 -14.60 -11.07 6.50
C MET A 333 -13.76 -11.84 5.46
N ASP A 334 -12.59 -11.33 5.08
CA ASP A 334 -11.66 -12.01 4.20
C ASP A 334 -11.07 -13.26 4.88
N LEU A 335 -10.63 -13.14 6.13
CA LEU A 335 -10.13 -14.27 6.92
C LEU A 335 -11.20 -15.37 7.07
N ALA A 336 -12.47 -15.00 7.30
CA ALA A 336 -13.58 -15.95 7.34
C ALA A 336 -13.82 -16.64 5.98
N ALA A 337 -13.73 -15.89 4.87
CA ALA A 337 -13.83 -16.44 3.53
C ALA A 337 -12.68 -17.41 3.23
N ILE A 338 -11.43 -17.05 3.58
CA ILE A 338 -10.26 -17.93 3.46
C ILE A 338 -10.47 -19.21 4.25
N ALA A 339 -10.97 -19.13 5.49
CA ALA A 339 -11.26 -20.30 6.31
C ALA A 339 -12.34 -21.22 5.71
N THR A 340 -13.23 -20.70 4.87
CA THR A 340 -14.26 -21.50 4.16
C THR A 340 -13.69 -22.15 2.88
N LEU A 341 -12.69 -21.52 2.26
CA LEU A 341 -12.04 -22.01 1.04
C LEU A 341 -11.00 -23.11 1.31
N LEU A 342 -10.47 -23.18 2.53
CA LEU A 342 -9.43 -24.12 2.98
C LEU A 342 -10.00 -25.30 3.75
#